data_AF-A0AAN6T6A7-F1
#
_entry.id   AF-A0AAN6T6A7-F1
#
_cell.length_a   1.000
_cell.length_b   1.000
_cell.length_c   1.000
_cell.angle_alpha   90.00
_cell.angle_beta   90.00
_cell.angle_gamma   90.00
#
_symmetry.space_group_name_H-M   'P 1'
#
loop_
_entity.id
_entity.type
_entity.pdbx_description
1 polymer ?
#
loop_
_entity_poly.entity_id
_entity_poly.type
_entity_poly.pdbx_seq_one_letter_code
_entity_poly.pdbx_strand_id
1 'polypeptide(L)'
;PFALLGHYSASKWAVRGLCQAYAMELARHRITANAYAPGIVDTEMWRLIDEGLAERGGRAKGEMIKKYSDELIAMGRTSVPEDVAKLVSFLGSEDGGIIFT
;
A
#
# COMPACT_ATOMS: atom_id res chain seq x y z
N PRO A 1 -7.93 -5.10 -3.98
CA PRO A 1 -7.74 -6.56 -3.74
C PRO A 1 -7.14 -7.18 -4.99
N PHE A 2 -6.22 -8.14 -4.86
CA PHE A 2 -5.60 -8.79 -6.00
C PHE A 2 -6.21 -10.18 -6.19
N ALA A 3 -6.66 -10.48 -7.41
CA ALA A 3 -7.06 -11.84 -7.76
C ALA A 3 -5.88 -12.81 -7.49
N LEU A 4 -6.18 -14.04 -7.09
CA LEU A 4 -5.20 -15.08 -6.71
C LEU A 4 -4.44 -14.83 -5.38
N LEU A 5 -4.64 -13.69 -4.73
CA LEU A 5 -4.05 -13.35 -3.42
C LEU A 5 -5.14 -13.20 -2.35
N GLY A 6 -6.01 -14.21 -2.23
CA GLY A 6 -7.20 -14.16 -1.35
C GLY A 6 -6.86 -14.00 0.13
N HIS A 7 -5.93 -14.81 0.65
CA HIS A 7 -5.47 -14.75 2.05
C HIS A 7 -4.76 -13.42 2.37
N TYR A 8 -3.94 -12.91 1.45
CA TYR A 8 -3.33 -11.59 1.56
C TYR A 8 -4.39 -10.48 1.55
N SER A 9 -5.36 -10.55 0.63
CA SER A 9 -6.42 -9.53 0.54
C SER A 9 -7.27 -9.51 1.81
N ALA A 10 -7.64 -10.69 2.34
CA ALA A 10 -8.38 -10.82 3.59
C ALA A 10 -7.61 -10.23 4.78
N SER A 11 -6.31 -10.55 4.91
CA SER A 11 -5.51 -10.03 6.04
C SER A 11 -5.35 -8.51 6.00
N LYS A 12 -5.27 -7.89 4.82
CA LYS A 12 -5.22 -6.43 4.69
C LYS A 12 -6.54 -5.73 5.06
N TRP A 13 -7.68 -6.37 4.80
CA TRP A 13 -8.96 -5.89 5.32
C TRP A 13 -9.04 -6.01 6.84
N ALA A 14 -8.51 -7.10 7.42
CA ALA A 14 -8.44 -7.25 8.87
C ALA A 14 -7.60 -6.15 9.53
N VAL A 15 -6.44 -5.80 8.95
CA VAL A 15 -5.63 -4.66 9.42
C VAL A 15 -6.42 -3.35 9.44
N ARG A 16 -7.23 -3.08 8.39
CA ARG A 16 -8.08 -1.89 8.36
C ARG A 16 -9.10 -1.88 9.51
N GLY A 17 -9.77 -2.99 9.76
CA GLY A 17 -10.72 -3.10 10.88
C GLY A 17 -10.04 -2.93 12.24
N LEU A 18 -8.84 -3.48 12.42
CA LEU A 18 -8.04 -3.30 13.63
C LEU A 18 -7.67 -1.82 13.86
N CYS A 19 -7.28 -1.09 12.82
CA CYS A 19 -6.98 0.34 12.96
C CYS A 19 -8.21 1.14 13.43
N GLN A 20 -9.41 0.84 12.92
CA GLN A 20 -10.64 1.48 13.37
C GLN A 20 -10.97 1.19 14.84
N ALA A 21 -10.81 -0.06 15.27
CA ALA A 21 -11.00 -0.43 16.67
C ALA A 21 -10.00 0.30 17.58
N TYR A 22 -8.71 0.25 17.24
CA TYR A 22 -7.66 0.92 18.02
C TYR A 22 -7.79 2.44 18.04
N ALA A 23 -8.27 3.04 16.95
CA ALA A 23 -8.55 4.47 16.90
C ALA A 23 -9.55 4.87 18.00
N MET A 24 -10.60 4.07 18.21
CA MET A 24 -11.59 4.31 19.27
C MET A 24 -11.05 3.98 20.67
N GLU A 25 -10.38 2.84 20.83
CA GLU A 25 -9.87 2.37 22.13
C GLU A 25 -8.79 3.29 22.71
N LEU A 26 -7.93 3.83 21.84
CA LEU A 26 -6.76 4.61 22.24
C LEU A 26 -6.99 6.13 22.23
N ALA A 27 -8.13 6.60 21.74
CA ALA A 27 -8.47 8.03 21.67
C ALA A 27 -8.33 8.74 23.03
N ARG A 28 -8.72 8.08 24.13
CA ARG A 28 -8.60 8.64 25.50
C ARG A 28 -7.15 8.92 25.92
N HIS A 29 -6.19 8.27 25.27
CA HIS A 29 -4.76 8.44 25.49
C HIS A 29 -4.13 9.43 24.50
N ARG A 30 -4.92 10.07 23.63
CA ARG A 30 -4.45 10.94 22.54
C ARG A 30 -3.49 10.22 21.59
N ILE A 31 -3.76 8.94 21.31
CA ILE A 31 -3.03 8.14 20.33
C ILE A 31 -3.93 7.93 19.12
N THR A 32 -3.41 8.19 17.92
CA THR A 32 -4.09 7.90 16.65
C THR A 32 -3.67 6.53 16.12
N ALA A 33 -4.57 5.87 15.39
CA ALA A 33 -4.29 4.62 14.70
C ALA A 33 -4.74 4.74 13.25
N ASN A 34 -3.80 4.61 12.32
CA ASN A 34 -4.03 4.79 10.89
C ASN A 34 -3.44 3.62 10.11
N ALA A 35 -4.07 3.31 8.97
CA ALA A 35 -3.53 2.39 7.97
C ALA A 35 -3.41 3.13 6.63
N TYR A 36 -2.31 2.91 5.94
CA TYR A 36 -2.16 3.31 4.54
C TYR A 36 -2.01 2.06 3.68
N ALA A 37 -2.65 2.05 2.51
CA ALA A 37 -2.70 0.90 1.61
C ALA A 37 -2.13 1.30 0.23
N PRO A 38 -0.80 1.24 0.06
CA PRO A 38 -0.19 1.62 -1.21
C PRO A 38 -0.51 0.60 -2.30
N GLY A 39 -0.56 1.08 -3.54
CA GLY A 39 -0.62 0.26 -4.74
C GLY A 39 0.76 -0.24 -5.17
N ILE A 40 1.08 -0.09 -6.46
CA ILE A 40 2.38 -0.46 -7.02
C ILE A 40 3.38 0.66 -6.74
N VAL A 41 4.47 0.34 -6.04
CA VAL A 41 5.53 1.29 -5.66
C VAL A 41 6.87 0.72 -6.09
N ASP A 42 7.70 1.53 -6.78
CA ASP A 42 9.05 1.12 -7.16
C ASP A 42 9.92 0.90 -5.91
N THR A 43 9.97 -0.35 -5.50
CA THR A 43 10.66 -0.86 -4.32
C THR A 43 11.27 -2.19 -4.68
N GLU A 44 12.26 -2.64 -3.89
CA GLU A 44 12.90 -3.93 -4.14
C GLU A 44 11.91 -5.10 -4.14
N MET A 45 10.87 -5.03 -3.30
CA MET A 45 9.78 -6.03 -3.29
C MET A 45 9.09 -6.12 -4.67
N TRP A 46 8.76 -4.97 -5.28
CA TRP A 46 8.11 -4.95 -6.58
C TRP A 46 9.04 -5.37 -7.72
N ARG A 47 10.36 -5.17 -7.59
CA ARG A 47 11.35 -5.68 -8.55
C ARG A 47 11.44 -7.19 -8.53
N LEU A 48 11.42 -7.80 -7.34
CA LEU A 48 11.38 -9.27 -7.20
C LEU A 48 10.07 -9.86 -7.75
N ILE A 49 8.94 -9.18 -7.53
CA ILE A 49 7.64 -9.57 -8.10
C ILE A 49 7.68 -9.48 -9.63
N ASP A 50 8.23 -8.39 -10.17
CA ASP A 50 8.39 -8.19 -11.61
C ASP A 50 9.24 -9.29 -12.24
N GLU A 51 10.40 -9.62 -11.65
CA GLU A 51 11.27 -10.71 -12.11
C GLU A 51 10.53 -12.06 -12.14
N GLY A 52 9.89 -12.45 -11.04
CA GLY A 52 9.18 -13.73 -10.97
C GLY A 52 7.98 -13.81 -11.92
N LEU A 53 7.33 -12.68 -12.22
CA LEU A 53 6.25 -12.62 -13.21
C LEU A 53 6.79 -12.61 -14.64
N ALA A 54 7.90 -11.92 -14.89
CA ALA A 54 8.57 -11.85 -16.18
C ALA A 54 9.09 -13.24 -16.61
N GLU A 55 9.72 -13.97 -15.70
CA GLU A 55 10.19 -15.35 -15.93
C GLU A 55 9.03 -16.29 -16.32
N ARG A 56 7.91 -16.23 -15.61
CA ARG A 56 6.72 -17.06 -15.90
C ARG A 56 6.04 -16.69 -17.21
N GLY A 57 6.13 -15.43 -17.63
CA GLY A 57 5.49 -14.90 -18.82
C GLY A 57 6.38 -14.85 -20.06
N GLY A 58 7.68 -15.18 -19.94
CA GLY A 58 8.66 -15.02 -21.01
C GLY A 58 8.88 -13.55 -21.42
N ARG A 59 8.83 -12.63 -20.46
CA ARG A 59 8.93 -11.17 -20.68
C ARG A 59 10.24 -10.59 -20.16
N ALA A 60 10.60 -9.39 -20.60
CA ALA A 60 11.77 -8.70 -20.06
C ALA A 60 11.49 -8.11 -18.67
N LYS A 61 12.55 -7.98 -17.87
CA LYS A 61 12.51 -7.28 -16.58
C LYS A 61 12.04 -5.83 -16.75
N GLY A 62 11.15 -5.39 -15.89
CA GLY A 62 10.51 -4.07 -15.89
C GLY A 62 9.22 -3.99 -16.71
N GLU A 63 8.91 -4.98 -17.54
CA GLU A 63 7.68 -4.95 -18.35
C GLU A 63 6.43 -5.20 -17.51
N MET A 64 6.52 -6.01 -16.44
CA MET A 64 5.35 -6.37 -15.65
C MET A 64 4.96 -5.23 -14.71
N ILE A 65 5.91 -4.60 -14.03
CA ILE A 65 5.62 -3.41 -13.22
C ILE A 65 5.01 -2.30 -14.07
N LYS A 66 5.54 -2.06 -15.28
CA LYS A 66 4.98 -1.08 -16.21
C LYS A 66 3.55 -1.45 -16.62
N LYS A 67 3.34 -2.68 -17.08
CA LYS A 67 2.01 -3.17 -17.48
C LYS A 67 0.98 -2.99 -16.36
N TYR A 68 1.27 -3.48 -15.16
CA TYR A 68 0.31 -3.41 -14.06
C TYR A 68 0.11 -1.99 -13.56
N SER A 69 1.11 -1.12 -13.62
CA SER A 69 0.92 0.31 -13.34
C SER A 69 -0.02 0.95 -14.35
N ASP A 70 0.17 0.70 -15.66
CA ASP A 70 -0.68 1.24 -16.73
C ASP A 70 -2.13 0.71 -16.62
N GLU A 71 -2.32 -0.54 -16.21
CA GLU A 71 -3.64 -1.19 -16.12
C GLU A 71 -4.37 -0.92 -14.80
N LEU A 72 -3.67 -0.84 -13.67
CA LEU A 72 -4.28 -0.84 -12.32
C LEU A 72 -4.17 0.52 -11.60
N ILE A 73 -3.25 1.40 -12.00
CA ILE A 73 -3.12 2.73 -11.40
C ILE A 73 -3.83 3.74 -12.29
N ALA A 74 -4.93 4.31 -11.79
CA ALA A 74 -5.72 5.31 -12.52
C ALA A 74 -4.90 6.55 -12.95
N MET A 75 -3.84 6.89 -12.22
CA MET A 75 -2.93 7.99 -12.54
C MET A 75 -1.88 7.63 -13.62
N GLY A 76 -1.85 6.39 -14.10
CA GLY A 76 -0.99 5.95 -15.20
C GLY A 76 0.51 6.01 -14.92
N ARG A 77 0.92 5.99 -13.66
CA ARG A 77 2.34 5.95 -13.26
C ARG A 77 2.56 5.04 -12.07
N THR A 78 3.70 4.38 -12.03
CA THR A 78 4.19 3.71 -10.83
C THR A 78 4.43 4.75 -9.73
N SER A 79 4.02 4.45 -8.49
CA SER A 79 4.37 5.29 -7.35
C SER A 79 5.84 5.13 -6.99
N VAL A 80 6.43 6.15 -6.38
CA VAL A 80 7.80 6.10 -5.84
C VAL A 80 7.76 6.17 -4.31
N PRO A 81 8.81 5.73 -3.59
CA PRO A 81 8.85 5.77 -2.13
C PRO A 81 8.51 7.15 -1.54
N GLU A 82 8.87 8.24 -2.21
CA GLU A 82 8.59 9.60 -1.79
C GLU A 82 7.09 9.95 -1.81
N ASP A 83 6.29 9.34 -2.69
CA ASP A 83 4.84 9.50 -2.69
C ASP A 83 4.24 8.95 -1.39
N VAL A 84 4.77 7.82 -0.92
CA VAL A 84 4.33 7.16 0.32
C VAL A 84 4.84 7.91 1.54
N ALA A 85 6.12 8.29 1.54
CA ALA A 85 6.77 8.96 2.67
C ALA A 85 6.03 10.25 3.06
N LYS A 86 5.59 11.05 2.10
CA LYS A 86 4.83 12.29 2.36
C LYS A 86 3.55 12.03 3.15
N LEU A 87 2.76 11.03 2.74
CA LEU A 87 1.52 10.67 3.41
C LEU A 87 1.79 10.16 4.83
N VAL A 88 2.76 9.25 5.00
CA VAL A 88 3.07 8.67 6.31
C VAL A 88 3.61 9.73 7.27
N SER A 89 4.48 10.63 6.79
CA SER A 89 4.98 11.76 7.58
C SER A 89 3.86 12.69 8.04
N PHE A 90 2.86 12.95 7.19
CA PHE A 90 1.68 13.74 7.57
C PHE A 90 0.82 13.03 8.61
N LEU A 91 0.55 11.73 8.45
CA LEU A 91 -0.23 10.96 9.43
C LEU A 91 0.47 10.86 10.80
N GLY A 92 1.80 10.91 10.82
CA GLY A 92 2.61 10.91 12.04
C GLY A 92 2.92 12.30 12.61
N SER A 93 2.52 13.39 11.95
CA SER A 93 2.73 14.76 12.44
C SER A 93 1.62 15.21 13.39
N GLU A 94 1.80 16.36 14.03
CA GLU A 94 0.75 16.98 14.85
C GLU A 94 -0.52 17.28 14.03
N ASP A 95 -0.36 17.64 12.75
CA ASP A 95 -1.48 17.91 11.83
C ASP A 95 -2.31 16.65 11.54
N GLY A 96 -1.70 15.47 11.60
CA GLY A 96 -2.39 14.18 11.48
C GLY A 96 -3.21 13.78 12.71
N GLY A 97 -3.08 14.50 13.84
CA GLY A 97 -3.60 14.11 15.15
C GLY A 97 -5.13 14.04 15.29
N ILE A 98 -5.89 14.64 14.35
CA ILE A 98 -7.37 14.59 14.33
C ILE A 98 -7.93 13.58 13.33
N ILE A 99 -7.07 12.92 12.55
CA ILE A 99 -7.49 11.94 11.55
C ILE A 99 -7.64 10.59 12.25
N PHE A 100 -8.89 10.29 12.60
CA PHE A 100 -9.33 8.95 12.98
C PHE A 100 -10.02 8.33 11.76
N THR A 101 -9.60 7.12 11.41
CA THR A 101 -10.05 6.36 10.22
C THR A 101 -11.55 6.34 10.00
#